data_AF-A0A5B7JPD7-F1
#
_entry.id   AF-A0A5B7JPD7-F1
#
_cell.length_a   1.000
_cell.length_b   1.000
_cell.length_c   1.000
_cell.angle_alpha   90.00
_cell.angle_beta   90.00
_cell.angle_gamma   90.00
#
_symmetry.space_group_name_H-M   'P 1'
#
loop_
_entity.id
_entity.type
_entity.pdbx_description
1 polymer ?
#
loop_
_entity_poly.entity_id
_entity_poly.type
_entity_poly.pdbx_seq_one_letter_code
_entity_poly.pdbx_strand_id
1 'polypeptide(L)' 'MWATSDLWRCGNSGGILKLDIIAKVEAGEKLREVGRFYSIYESTVHNMMKCKDVIKNTVQE' A
#
# COMPACT_ATOMS: atom_id res chain seq x y z
N MET A 1 17.17 -4.73 -10.95
CA MET A 1 17.01 -5.14 -9.53
C MET A 1 16.58 -3.92 -8.75
N TRP A 2 15.35 -3.89 -8.23
CA TRP A 2 14.95 -2.87 -7.26
C TRP A 2 15.61 -3.21 -5.93
N ALA A 3 16.24 -2.22 -5.31
CA ALA A 3 16.92 -2.40 -4.05
C ALA A 3 15.89 -2.79 -2.99
N THR A 4 16.11 -3.95 -2.38
CA THR A 4 15.42 -4.50 -1.21
C THR A 4 15.39 -3.53 -0.01
N SER A 5 16.05 -2.37 -0.12
CA SER A 5 16.10 -1.29 0.85
C SER A 5 14.78 -0.52 1.03
N ASP A 6 13.90 -0.45 0.01
CA ASP A 6 12.60 0.24 0.12
C ASP A 6 11.52 -0.59 0.84
N LEU A 7 11.77 -1.90 1.00
CA LEU A 7 10.91 -2.80 1.77
C LEU A 7 11.09 -2.65 3.28
N TRP A 8 12.28 -2.24 3.75
CA TRP A 8 12.59 -2.22 5.19
C TRP A 8 11.82 -1.12 5.96
N ARG A 9 11.32 -0.08 5.28
CA ARG A 9 10.49 0.94 5.93
C ARG A 9 9.03 0.52 6.13
N CYS A 10 8.67 -0.65 5.62
CA CYS A 10 7.35 -1.26 5.82
C CYS A 10 7.51 -2.48 6.71
N GLY A 11 7.61 -2.24 8.02
CA GLY A 11 7.69 -3.30 9.02
C GLY A 11 6.57 -4.33 8.85
N ASN A 12 6.85 -5.56 9.29
CA ASN A 12 6.09 -6.80 9.13
C ASN A 12 4.58 -6.72 9.50
N SER A 13 4.13 -5.66 10.18
CA SER A 13 2.72 -5.35 10.47
C SER A 13 2.01 -4.55 9.35
N GLY A 14 2.76 -4.11 8.32
CA GLY A 14 2.30 -3.22 7.25
C GLY A 14 1.84 -3.92 5.98
N GLY A 15 2.06 -5.23 5.81
CA GLY A 15 1.59 -5.99 4.64
C GLY A 15 0.06 -6.02 4.54
N ILE A 16 -0.60 -6.37 5.65
CA ILE A 16 -2.07 -6.46 5.74
C ILE A 16 -2.71 -5.06 5.56
N LEU A 17 -2.17 -4.03 6.22
CA LEU A 17 -2.66 -2.66 6.09
C LEU A 17 -2.55 -2.14 4.64
N LYS A 18 -1.46 -2.46 3.94
CA LYS A 18 -1.31 -2.09 2.53
C LYS A 18 -2.34 -2.78 1.64
N LEU A 19 -2.62 -4.07 1.87
CA LEU A 19 -3.65 -4.78 1.12
C LEU A 19 -5.03 -4.18 1.37
N ASP A 20 -5.33 -3.81 2.61
CA ASP A 20 -6.60 -3.19 2.99
C ASP A 20 -6.78 -1.80 2.34
N ILE A 21 -5.72 -0.98 2.32
CA ILE A 21 -5.68 0.30 1.60
C ILE A 21 -5.94 0.08 0.10
N ILE A 22 -5.27 -0.91 -0.52
CA ILE A 22 -5.46 -1.23 -1.95
C ILE A 22 -6.88 -1.70 -2.21
N ALA A 23 -7.44 -2.57 -1.36
CA ALA A 23 -8.80 -3.10 -1.51
C ALA A 23 -9.85 -1.98 -1.45
N LYS A 24 -9.70 -1.01 -0.55
CA LYS A 24 -10.58 0.16 -0.46
C LYS A 24 -10.52 1.05 -1.70
N VAL A 25 -9.32 1.29 -2.21
CA VAL A 25 -9.14 2.06 -3.46
C VAL A 25 -9.73 1.29 -4.66
N GLU A 26 -9.54 -0.03 -4.72
CA GLU A 26 -10.15 -0.89 -5.77
C GLU A 26 -11.68 -0.98 -5.64
N ALA A 27 -12.23 -0.86 -4.42
CA ALA A 27 -13.67 -0.74 -4.18
C ALA A 27 -14.25 0.63 -4.60
N GLY A 28 -13.40 1.57 -5.03
CA GLY A 28 -13.80 2.88 -5.56
C GLY A 28 -13.67 4.03 -4.56
N GLU A 29 -13.09 3.82 -3.39
CA GLU A 29 -12.81 4.92 -2.45
C GLU A 29 -11.75 5.88 -3.03
N LYS A 30 -11.89 7.19 -2.76
CA LYS A 30 -10.92 8.18 -3.25
C LYS A 30 -9.61 8.05 -2.48
N LEU A 31 -8.48 8.17 -3.19
CA LEU A 31 -7.13 8.14 -2.59
C LEU A 31 -6.98 9.08 -1.38
N ARG A 32 -7.57 10.28 -1.48
CA ARG A 32 -7.56 11.29 -0.41
C ARG A 32 -8.32 10.86 0.84
N GLU A 33 -9.44 10.15 0.67
CA GLU A 33 -10.29 9.68 1.78
C GLU A 33 -9.64 8.50 2.48
N VAL A 34 -9.13 7.54 1.70
CA VAL A 34 -8.34 6.41 2.20
C VAL A 34 -7.09 6.93 2.93
N GLY A 35 -6.36 7.88 2.35
CA GLY A 35 -5.20 8.49 3.01
C GLY A 35 -5.54 9.10 4.36
N ARG A 36 -6.64 9.86 4.46
CA ARG A 36 -7.10 10.41 5.75
C ARG A 36 -7.49 9.32 6.75
N PHE A 37 -8.19 8.27 6.31
CA PHE A 37 -8.65 7.19 7.19
C PHE A 37 -7.47 6.48 7.87
N TYR A 38 -6.39 6.24 7.14
CA TYR A 38 -5.16 5.62 7.67
C TYR A 38 -4.12 6.63 8.16
N SER A 39 -4.44 7.93 8.17
CA SER A 39 -3.51 9.02 8.50
C SER A 39 -2.19 8.96 7.71
N ILE A 40 -2.28 8.62 6.42
CA ILE A 40 -1.15 8.58 5.48
C ILE A 40 -1.37 9.58 4.33
N TYR A 41 -0.28 10.01 3.72
CA TYR A 41 -0.35 10.93 2.60
C TYR A 41 -0.98 10.27 1.37
N GLU A 42 -1.75 11.06 0.61
CA GLU A 42 -2.34 10.62 -0.65
C GLU A 42 -1.27 10.11 -1.63
N SER A 43 -0.10 10.74 -1.65
CA SER A 43 1.06 10.30 -2.44
C SER A 43 1.54 8.90 -2.05
N THR A 44 1.44 8.54 -0.77
CA THR A 44 1.75 7.20 -0.28
C THR A 44 0.73 6.18 -0.79
N VAL A 45 -0.56 6.48 -0.72
CA VAL A 45 -1.64 5.63 -1.28
C VAL A 45 -1.46 5.45 -2.79
N HIS A 46 -1.14 6.53 -3.49
CA HIS A 46 -0.88 6.50 -4.93
C HIS A 46 0.32 5.62 -5.29
N ASN A 47 1.42 5.71 -4.53
CA ASN A 47 2.58 4.83 -4.72
C ASN A 47 2.24 3.36 -4.42
N MET A 48 1.44 3.08 -3.40
CA MET A 48 0.94 1.74 -3.12
C MET A 48 0.12 1.19 -4.29
N MET A 49 -0.72 2.01 -4.91
CA MET A 49 -1.52 1.58 -6.05
C MET A 49 -0.67 1.31 -7.30
N LYS A 50 0.42 2.06 -7.51
CA LYS A 50 1.39 1.78 -8.58
C LYS A 50 2.15 0.47 -8.37
N CYS A 51 2.38 0.09 -7.12
CA CYS A 51 3.11 -1.13 -6.75
C CYS A 51 2.17 -2.28 -6.34
N LYS A 52 0.86 -2.20 -6.63
CA LYS A 52 -0.15 -3.11 -6.08
C LYS A 52 0.11 -4.59 -6.40
N ASP A 53 0.58 -4.90 -7.60
CA ASP A 53 0.83 -6.29 -8.03
C ASP A 53 2.02 -6.89 -7.28
N VAL A 54 3.06 -6.08 -7.04
CA VAL A 54 4.21 -6.47 -6.22
C VAL A 54 3.80 -6.68 -4.77
N ILE A 55 2.98 -5.77 -4.22
CA ILE A 55 2.50 -5.86 -2.83
C ILE A 55 1.62 -7.11 -2.64
N LYS A 56 0.72 -7.41 -3.59
CA LYS A 56 -0.14 -8.61 -3.54
C LYS A 56 0.69 -9.89 -3.58
N ASN A 57 1.71 -9.96 -4.45
CA ASN A 57 2.60 -11.13 -4.52
C ASN A 57 3.45 -11.29 -3.25
N THR A 58 4.03 -10.21 -2.71
CA THR A 58 4.90 -10.29 -1.53
C THR A 58 4.15 -10.62 -0.23
N VAL A 59 2.85 -10.34 -0.12
CA VAL A 59 2.06 -10.69 1.08
C VAL A 59 1.51 -12.13 1.01
N GLN A 60 1.53 -12.77 -0.16
CA GLN A 60 1.08 -14.16 -0.35
C GLN A 60 2.21 -15.20 -0.27
N GLU A 61 3.48 -14.77 -0.27
CA GLU A 61 4.66 -15.61 0.02
C GLU A 61 4.96 -15.68 1.52
#